data_AF-A0A0A1W515-F1
#
_entry.id   AF-A0A0A1W515-F1
#
_cell.length_a   1.000
_cell.length_b   1.000
_cell.length_c   1.000
_cell.angle_alpha   90.00
_cell.angle_beta   90.00
_cell.angle_gamma   90.00
#
_symmetry.space_group_name_H-M   'P 1'
#
loop_
_entity.id
_entity.type
_entity.pdbx_description
1 polymer ?
#
loop_
_entity_poly.entity_id
_entity_poly.type
_entity_poly.pdbx_seq_one_letter_code
_entity_poly.pdbx_strand_id
1 'polypeptide(L)'
;MRDIERKVETMPVLITKADVLDHLAGMCANMASGLKMASLIVDLPLPSNGGYSDLIAAWKSKLPAPDLQIAAANDAGKLLRQLAAEERILAARAAANQTNKEPSRG
;
A
#
# COMPACT_ATOMS: atom_id res chain seq x y z
N MET A 1 -9.09 -22.09 43.92
CA MET A 1 -8.43 -22.03 42.60
C MET A 1 -7.59 -20.76 42.59
N ARG A 2 -6.27 -20.86 42.35
CA ARG A 2 -5.44 -19.67 42.15
C ARG A 2 -5.43 -19.40 40.66
N ASP A 3 -5.93 -18.24 40.26
CA ASP A 3 -5.81 -17.74 38.90
C ASP A 3 -4.32 -17.47 38.64
N ILE A 4 -3.70 -18.34 37.85
CA ILE A 4 -2.35 -18.11 37.35
C ILE A 4 -2.52 -17.12 36.19
N GLU A 5 -2.21 -15.85 36.44
CA GLU A 5 -2.05 -14.85 35.38
C GLU A 5 -0.96 -15.36 34.41
N ARG A 6 -1.39 -15.95 33.29
CA ARG A 6 -0.50 -16.17 32.15
C ARG A 6 -0.14 -14.80 31.61
N LYS A 7 1.02 -14.28 32.01
CA LYS A 7 1.70 -13.21 31.27
C LYS A 7 1.90 -13.73 29.85
N VAL A 8 1.05 -13.30 28.93
CA VAL A 8 1.28 -13.47 27.49
C VAL A 8 2.53 -12.66 27.20
N GLU A 9 3.67 -13.32 27.02
CA GLU A 9 4.85 -12.69 26.44
C GLU A 9 4.45 -12.14 25.08
N THR A 10 4.19 -10.85 25.01
CA THR A 10 3.98 -10.16 23.75
C THR A 10 5.34 -10.06 23.07
N MET A 11 5.61 -11.00 22.16
CA MET A 11 6.78 -10.85 21.30
C MET A 11 6.64 -9.53 20.54
N PRO A 12 7.72 -8.71 20.49
CA PRO A 12 7.68 -7.47 19.75
C PRO A 12 7.43 -7.75 18.26
N VAL A 13 6.42 -7.09 17.69
CA VAL A 13 6.18 -7.12 16.25
C VAL A 13 7.27 -6.29 15.58
N LEU A 14 8.16 -6.95 14.85
CA LEU A 14 9.18 -6.28 14.04
C LEU A 14 8.54 -5.85 12.72
N ILE A 15 8.34 -4.55 12.55
CA ILE A 15 7.94 -3.95 11.26
C ILE A 15 9.19 -3.74 10.43
N THR A 16 9.29 -4.43 9.31
CA THR A 16 10.42 -4.30 8.39
C THR A 16 10.16 -3.23 7.33
N LYS A 17 11.22 -2.76 6.67
CA LYS A 17 11.09 -1.87 5.50
C LYS A 17 10.22 -2.50 4.41
N ALA A 18 10.33 -3.81 4.19
CA ALA A 18 9.52 -4.52 3.22
C ALA A 18 8.03 -4.47 3.55
N ASP A 19 7.66 -4.54 4.84
CA ASP A 19 6.25 -4.45 5.26
C ASP A 19 5.67 -3.05 5.02
N VAL A 20 6.49 -2.01 5.24
CA VAL A 20 6.09 -0.62 4.92
C VAL A 20 5.90 -0.44 3.42
N LEU A 21 6.81 -0.98 2.59
CA LEU A 21 6.71 -0.90 1.14
C LEU A 21 5.46 -1.63 0.61
N ASP A 22 5.13 -2.81 1.16
CA ASP A 22 3.90 -3.52 0.81
C ASP A 22 2.64 -2.77 1.26
N HIS A 23 2.68 -2.13 2.42
CA HIS A 23 1.58 -1.26 2.87
C HIS A 23 1.37 -0.09 1.91
N LEU A 24 2.44 0.60 1.52
CA LEU A 24 2.38 1.69 0.54
C LEU A 24 1.88 1.20 -0.83
N ALA A 25 2.30 0.01 -1.27
CA ALA A 25 1.77 -0.59 -2.50
C ALA A 25 0.25 -0.83 -2.41
N GLY A 26 -0.24 -1.26 -1.24
CA GLY A 26 -1.67 -1.36 -0.96
C GLY A 26 -2.39 -0.02 -1.03
N MET A 27 -1.78 1.05 -0.49
CA MET A 27 -2.33 2.41 -0.60
C MET A 27 -2.42 2.89 -2.05
N CYS A 28 -1.40 2.60 -2.89
CA CYS A 28 -1.45 2.90 -4.32
C CYS A 28 -2.60 2.18 -5.03
N ALA A 29 -2.86 0.91 -4.69
CA ALA A 29 -3.99 0.16 -5.23
C ALA A 29 -5.34 0.76 -4.78
N ASN A 30 -5.46 1.18 -3.52
CA ASN A 30 -6.66 1.85 -3.01
C ASN A 30 -6.88 3.20 -3.70
N MET A 31 -5.81 3.95 -3.95
CA MET A 31 -5.86 5.21 -4.71
C MET A 31 -6.34 4.98 -6.14
N ALA A 32 -5.80 3.97 -6.84
CA ALA A 32 -6.25 3.61 -8.19
C ALA A 32 -7.75 3.25 -8.21
N SER A 33 -8.22 2.48 -7.22
CA SER A 33 -9.63 2.13 -7.07
C SER A 33 -10.52 3.36 -6.83
N GLY A 34 -10.09 4.26 -5.93
CA GLY A 34 -10.79 5.51 -5.63
C GLY A 34 -10.90 6.42 -6.86
N LEU A 35 -9.82 6.57 -7.63
CA LEU A 35 -9.81 7.34 -8.88
C LEU A 35 -10.75 6.74 -9.93
N LYS A 36 -10.75 5.41 -10.06
CA LYS A 36 -11.67 4.70 -10.97
C LYS A 36 -13.13 4.95 -10.60
N MET A 37 -13.46 4.85 -9.32
CA MET A 37 -14.81 5.14 -8.82
C MET A 37 -15.21 6.60 -9.05
N ALA A 38 -14.31 7.55 -8.77
CA ALA A 38 -14.55 8.96 -9.01
C ALA A 38 -14.79 9.26 -10.49
N SER A 39 -14.00 8.67 -11.40
CA SER A 39 -14.19 8.81 -12.84
C SER A 39 -15.56 8.30 -13.29
N LEU A 40 -15.97 7.12 -12.81
CA LEU A 40 -17.28 6.56 -13.15
C LEU A 40 -18.43 7.45 -12.70
N ILE A 41 -18.34 8.06 -11.52
CA ILE A 41 -19.38 8.97 -11.01
C ILE A 41 -19.49 10.22 -11.87
N VAL A 42 -18.36 10.76 -12.32
CA VAL A 42 -18.30 11.95 -13.18
C VAL A 42 -18.93 11.71 -14.56
N ASP A 43 -18.86 10.48 -15.06
CA ASP A 43 -19.37 10.10 -16.37
C ASP A 43 -20.82 9.58 -16.34
N LEU A 44 -21.44 9.48 -15.16
CA LEU A 44 -22.86 9.11 -15.06
C LEU A 44 -23.75 10.16 -15.73
N PRO A 45 -24.77 9.75 -16.52
CA PRO A 45 -25.74 10.66 -17.08
C PRO A 45 -26.62 11.20 -15.95
N LEU A 46 -26.36 12.45 -15.53
CA LEU A 46 -27.17 13.13 -14.53
C LEU A 46 -28.38 13.81 -15.19
N PRO A 47 -29.54 13.87 -14.50
CA PRO A 47 -30.74 14.51 -15.02
C PRO A 47 -30.50 15.99 -15.30
N SER A 48 -30.95 16.45 -16.46
CA SER A 48 -30.70 17.78 -17.04
C SER A 48 -31.26 18.97 -16.25
N ASN A 49 -31.99 18.74 -15.16
CA ASN A 49 -32.87 19.74 -14.53
C ASN A 49 -32.32 20.32 -13.22
N GLY A 50 -31.08 20.01 -12.84
CA GLY A 50 -30.42 20.61 -11.67
C GLY A 50 -29.03 21.08 -12.05
N GLY A 51 -28.51 22.15 -11.41
CA GLY A 51 -27.22 22.80 -11.67
C GLY A 51 -25.95 21.94 -11.46
N TYR A 52 -26.04 20.65 -11.76
CA TYR A 52 -24.99 19.64 -11.72
C TYR A 52 -23.93 19.85 -12.82
N SER A 53 -24.21 20.63 -13.88
CA SER A 53 -23.22 20.94 -14.92
C SER A 53 -21.96 21.58 -14.34
N ASP A 54 -22.12 22.54 -13.43
CA ASP A 54 -21.02 23.28 -12.81
C ASP A 54 -20.27 22.39 -11.81
N LEU A 55 -20.99 21.50 -11.12
CA LEU A 55 -20.41 20.52 -10.21
C LEU A 55 -19.58 19.47 -10.97
N ILE A 56 -20.09 18.95 -12.08
CA ILE A 56 -19.38 18.01 -12.96
C ILE A 56 -18.14 18.68 -13.54
N ALA A 57 -18.25 19.93 -14.01
CA ALA A 57 -17.10 20.70 -14.49
C ALA A 57 -16.04 20.89 -13.40
N ALA A 58 -16.45 21.23 -12.18
CA ALA A 58 -15.56 21.32 -11.03
C ALA A 58 -14.89 19.97 -10.71
N TRP A 59 -15.62 18.86 -10.74
CA TRP A 59 -15.07 17.52 -10.50
C TRP A 59 -14.09 17.09 -11.60
N LYS A 60 -14.43 17.31 -12.87
CA LYS A 60 -13.52 17.06 -14.02
C LYS A 60 -12.24 17.88 -13.92
N SER A 61 -12.31 19.12 -13.42
CA SER A 61 -11.11 19.95 -13.21
C SER A 61 -10.16 19.39 -12.15
N LYS A 62 -10.69 18.67 -11.15
CA LYS A 62 -9.90 18.06 -10.06
C LYS A 62 -9.41 16.66 -10.39
N LEU A 63 -9.95 16.03 -11.42
CA LEU A 63 -9.60 14.68 -11.86
C LEU A 63 -9.11 14.67 -13.33
N PRO A 64 -8.05 15.44 -13.68
CA PRO A 64 -7.57 15.48 -15.06
C PRO A 64 -6.91 14.15 -15.45
N ALA A 65 -7.34 13.56 -16.57
CA ALA A 65 -6.81 12.31 -17.11
C ALA A 65 -6.77 11.15 -16.08
N PRO A 66 -7.93 10.71 -15.58
CA PRO A 66 -8.01 9.68 -14.54
C PRO A 66 -7.32 8.38 -14.95
N ASP A 67 -7.37 7.99 -16.22
CA ASP A 67 -6.71 6.78 -16.73
C ASP A 67 -5.19 6.81 -16.53
N LEU A 68 -4.55 7.97 -16.78
CA LEU A 68 -3.11 8.14 -16.56
C LEU A 68 -2.76 8.09 -15.08
N GLN A 69 -3.59 8.68 -14.22
CA GLN A 69 -3.38 8.65 -12.77
C GLN A 69 -3.56 7.24 -12.20
N ILE A 70 -4.55 6.49 -12.71
CA ILE A 70 -4.79 5.08 -12.35
C ILE A 70 -3.61 4.21 -12.79
N ALA A 71 -3.13 4.39 -14.02
CA ALA A 71 -1.96 3.66 -14.52
C ALA A 71 -0.72 3.95 -13.68
N ALA A 72 -0.44 5.22 -13.41
CA ALA A 72 0.69 5.64 -12.58
C ALA A 72 0.60 5.07 -11.16
N ALA A 73 -0.59 5.07 -10.55
CA ALA A 73 -0.81 4.49 -9.22
C ALA A 73 -0.55 2.97 -9.21
N ASN A 74 -1.06 2.24 -10.20
CA ASN A 74 -0.83 0.80 -10.32
C ASN A 74 0.65 0.47 -10.53
N ASP A 75 1.35 1.22 -11.37
CA ASP A 75 2.76 0.97 -11.65
C ASP A 75 3.66 1.35 -10.48
N ALA A 76 3.38 2.45 -9.77
CA ALA A 76 4.02 2.77 -8.51
C ALA A 76 3.82 1.64 -7.48
N GLY A 77 2.61 1.09 -7.37
CA GLY A 77 2.33 -0.06 -6.51
C GLY A 77 3.14 -1.31 -6.88
N LYS A 78 3.32 -1.60 -8.18
CA LYS A 78 4.17 -2.72 -8.64
C LYS A 78 5.63 -2.51 -8.27
N LEU A 79 6.17 -1.31 -8.50
CA LEU A 79 7.55 -0.97 -8.15
C LEU A 79 7.80 -1.11 -6.65
N LEU A 80 6.87 -0.65 -5.82
CA LEU A 80 6.97 -0.79 -4.36
C LEU A 80 7.02 -2.26 -3.92
N ARG A 81 6.24 -3.14 -4.54
CA ARG A 81 6.30 -4.59 -4.27
C ARG A 81 7.61 -5.22 -4.72
N GLN A 82 8.16 -4.78 -5.86
CA GLN A 82 9.48 -5.23 -6.32
C GLN A 82 10.56 -4.84 -5.32
N LEU A 83 10.57 -3.58 -4.86
CA LEU A 83 11.50 -3.11 -3.83
C LEU A 83 11.31 -3.88 -2.51
N ALA A 84 10.07 -4.18 -2.10
CA ALA A 84 9.80 -4.99 -0.91
C ALA A 84 10.40 -6.41 -1.04
N ALA A 85 10.31 -7.02 -2.22
CA ALA A 85 10.91 -8.32 -2.49
C ALA A 85 12.46 -8.25 -2.44
N GLU A 86 13.05 -7.21 -3.00
CA GLU A 86 14.51 -6.98 -2.94
C GLU A 86 15.00 -6.81 -1.50
N GLU A 87 14.29 -6.01 -0.68
CA GLU A 87 14.61 -5.82 0.74
C GLU A 87 14.55 -7.15 1.52
N ARG A 88 13.57 -8.01 1.23
CA ARG A 88 13.50 -9.35 1.85
C ARG A 88 14.69 -10.23 1.48
N ILE A 89 15.11 -10.21 0.22
CA ILE A 89 16.28 -10.96 -0.25
C ILE A 89 17.55 -10.45 0.44
N LEU A 90 17.71 -9.12 0.55
CA LEU A 90 18.86 -8.52 1.24
C LEU A 90 18.86 -8.86 2.73
N ALA A 91 17.72 -8.78 3.42
CA ALA A 91 17.59 -9.16 4.82
C ALA A 91 17.91 -10.64 5.04
N ALA A 92 17.42 -11.53 4.18
CA ALA A 92 17.73 -12.96 4.24
C ALA A 92 19.23 -13.23 4.03
N ARG A 93 19.86 -12.54 3.07
CA ARG A 93 21.32 -12.63 2.85
C ARG A 93 22.11 -12.11 4.05
N ALA A 94 21.69 -11.00 4.66
CA ALA A 94 22.33 -10.45 5.85
C ALA A 94 22.23 -11.42 7.04
N ALA A 95 21.07 -12.03 7.25
CA ALA A 95 20.87 -13.05 8.28
C ALA A 95 21.76 -14.28 8.04
N ALA A 96 21.79 -14.81 6.82
CA ALA A 96 22.65 -15.95 6.47
C ALA A 96 24.15 -15.64 6.64
N ASN A 97 24.57 -14.41 6.34
CA ASN A 97 25.96 -13.96 6.56
C ASN A 97 26.29 -13.78 8.05
N GLN A 98 25.31 -13.49 8.90
CA GLN A 98 25.50 -13.47 10.35
C GLN A 98 25.61 -14.89 10.93
N THR A 99 24.79 -15.84 10.47
CA THR A 99 24.87 -17.24 10.91
C THR A 99 26.14 -17.95 10.45
N ASN A 100 26.68 -17.58 9.28
CA ASN A 100 27.94 -18.13 8.76
C ASN A 100 29.20 -17.51 9.38
N LYS A 101 29.04 -16.52 10.27
CA LYS A 101 30.14 -15.84 11.00
C LYS A 101 30.33 -16.37 12.43
N GLU A 102 29.87 -17.57 12.77
CA GLU A 102 30.40 -18.19 14.00
C GLU A 102 31.92 -18.40 13.87
N PRO A 103 32.70 -17.93 14.85
CA PRO A 103 33.19 -18.82 15.90
C PRO A 103 33.17 -18.14 17.29
N SER A 104 33.06 -18.79 18.44
CA SER A 104 33.51 -20.13 18.84
C SER A 104 32.79 -20.58 20.12
N ARG A 105 32.70 -21.90 20.34
CA ARG A 105 32.84 -22.46 21.69
C ARG A 105 34.04 -21.78 22.37
N GLY A 106 33.80 -21.09 23.48
CA GLY A 106 34.79 -20.46 24.34
C GLY A 106 34.09 -19.87 25.55
#